data_AF-A0A2E1Q1G9-F1
#
_entry.id   AF-A0A2E1Q1G9-F1
#
_cell.length_a   1.000
_cell.length_b   1.000
_cell.length_c   1.000
_cell.angle_alpha   90.00
_cell.angle_beta   90.00
_cell.angle_gamma   90.00
#
_symmetry.space_group_name_H-M   'P 1'
#
loop_
_entity.id
_entity.type
_entity.pdbx_description
1 polymer ?
#
loop_
_entity_poly.entity_id
_entity_poly.type
_entity_poly.pdbx_seq_one_letter_code
_entity_poly.pdbx_strand_id
1 'polypeptide(L)'
;MNNFLQVAQDLRRSGRVQDVEQHFRLVEDARTLLAQSHSKSLGIDIDNLETVFSAFELARLVGSLGDMKKEDLKLLPDAYRIVIARTLEETIGFENSDRGMLAPEPYRSFVDGIAELRAEKKPLPNLISFNYDLGLDWALIKAGFNINYGFSQGRPTASVNLFKLHGSINWVYSEKTKEILQWNLRDAYSNQQNIVHETRDCIRYRISPNLHLFRPNENPKETQPLIIPPTFNKGAENQYLSEVWRSSVEVLKEAENIIVIGYSLPETDQFFKYLYSLGTIGKSIIRKFTVIDPSKGSHLRFEGLLGPAVQGKYHPIYQKFSQAIKQIKHELL
;
A
#
# COMPACT_ATOMS: atom_id res chain seq x y z
N MET A 1 -11.42 2.33 0.50
CA MET A 1 -10.90 3.66 0.87
C MET A 1 -11.82 4.78 0.38
N ASN A 2 -13.15 4.58 0.36
CA ASN A 2 -14.07 5.46 -0.39
C ASN A 2 -14.21 6.88 0.21
N ASN A 3 -13.67 7.11 1.40
CA ASN A 3 -13.69 8.41 2.07
C ASN A 3 -12.28 8.98 2.30
N PHE A 4 -11.23 8.42 1.68
CA PHE A 4 -9.85 8.83 1.96
C PHE A 4 -9.63 10.33 1.70
N LEU A 5 -10.10 10.83 0.55
CA LEU A 5 -9.92 12.23 0.16
C LEU A 5 -10.77 13.19 1.00
N GLN A 6 -11.89 12.71 1.57
CA GLN A 6 -12.65 13.45 2.56
C GLN A 6 -11.88 13.55 3.88
N VAL A 7 -11.29 12.45 4.34
CA VAL A 7 -10.44 12.45 5.55
C VAL A 7 -9.24 13.38 5.38
N ALA A 8 -8.62 13.40 4.19
CA ALA A 8 -7.53 14.34 3.88
C ALA A 8 -7.98 15.82 4.00
N GLN A 9 -9.19 16.15 3.51
CA GLN A 9 -9.78 17.49 3.66
C GLN A 9 -10.04 17.84 5.12
N ASP A 10 -10.58 16.91 5.90
CA ASP A 10 -10.86 17.12 7.32
C ASP A 10 -9.58 17.37 8.12
N LEU A 11 -8.49 16.64 7.81
CA LEU A 11 -7.17 16.86 8.42
C LEU A 11 -6.59 18.25 8.11
N ARG A 12 -6.78 18.74 6.87
CA ARG A 12 -6.40 20.10 6.50
C ARG A 12 -7.19 21.12 7.29
N ARG A 13 -8.52 20.97 7.36
CA ARG A 13 -9.42 21.88 8.08
C ARG A 13 -9.14 21.90 9.58
N SER A 14 -8.74 20.78 10.16
CA SER A 14 -8.37 20.69 11.57
C SER A 14 -6.96 21.23 11.89
N GLY A 15 -6.19 21.69 10.89
CA GLY A 15 -4.84 22.19 11.08
C GLY A 15 -3.77 21.13 11.43
N ARG A 16 -4.06 19.83 11.21
CA ARG A 16 -3.15 18.74 11.60
C ARG A 16 -1.98 18.51 10.63
N VAL A 17 -2.05 19.17 9.47
CA VAL A 17 -1.08 19.05 8.36
C VAL A 17 -0.52 20.41 7.94
N GLN A 18 -0.41 21.36 8.90
CA GLN A 18 0.08 22.73 8.65
C GLN A 18 1.45 22.76 7.96
N ASP A 19 2.34 21.83 8.30
CA ASP A 19 3.68 21.71 7.72
C ASP A 19 3.68 21.38 6.22
N VAL A 20 2.60 20.80 5.72
CA VAL A 20 2.44 20.40 4.30
C VAL A 20 1.14 20.94 3.68
N GLU A 21 0.53 21.97 4.27
CA GLU A 21 -0.79 22.46 3.90
C GLU A 21 -0.87 22.88 2.42
N GLN A 22 0.21 23.45 1.88
CA GLN A 22 0.32 23.84 0.47
C GLN A 22 0.03 22.67 -0.50
N HIS A 23 0.46 21.46 -0.16
CA HIS A 23 0.23 20.27 -0.99
C HIS A 23 -1.23 19.82 -0.93
N PHE A 24 -1.84 19.89 0.26
CA PHE A 24 -3.26 19.59 0.42
C PHE A 24 -4.15 20.57 -0.34
N ARG A 25 -3.84 21.88 -0.28
CA ARG A 25 -4.56 22.90 -1.06
C ARG A 25 -4.45 22.67 -2.55
N LEU A 26 -3.23 22.45 -3.06
CA LEU A 26 -2.99 22.19 -4.48
C LEU A 26 -3.81 20.99 -4.99
N VAL A 27 -3.85 19.89 -4.23
CA VAL A 27 -4.64 18.69 -4.57
C VAL A 27 -6.14 18.95 -4.51
N GLU A 28 -6.62 19.72 -3.52
CA GLU A 28 -8.03 20.09 -3.39
C GLU A 28 -8.50 20.97 -4.54
N ASP A 29 -7.69 21.96 -4.93
CA ASP A 29 -7.96 22.86 -6.07
C ASP A 29 -8.00 22.06 -7.38
N ALA A 30 -7.02 21.18 -7.60
CA ALA A 30 -6.98 20.30 -8.77
C ALA A 30 -8.19 19.35 -8.84
N ARG A 31 -8.59 18.76 -7.72
CA ARG A 31 -9.81 17.92 -7.63
C ARG A 31 -11.07 18.72 -7.94
N THR A 32 -11.15 19.95 -7.44
CA THR A 32 -12.31 20.84 -7.71
C THR A 32 -12.43 21.12 -9.20
N LEU A 33 -11.32 21.37 -9.89
CA LEU A 33 -11.30 21.52 -11.35
C LEU A 33 -11.68 20.22 -12.07
N LEU A 34 -11.16 19.06 -11.66
CA LEU A 34 -11.55 17.76 -12.21
C LEU A 34 -13.06 17.50 -12.03
N ALA A 35 -13.62 17.85 -10.88
CA ALA A 35 -15.04 17.67 -10.59
C ALA A 35 -15.96 18.48 -11.53
N GLN A 36 -15.48 19.59 -12.12
CA GLN A 36 -16.24 20.33 -13.12
C GLN A 36 -16.51 19.50 -14.39
N SER A 37 -15.67 18.50 -14.68
CA SER A 37 -15.88 17.57 -15.79
C SER A 37 -16.97 16.53 -15.52
N HIS A 38 -17.40 16.34 -14.27
CA HIS A 38 -18.29 15.26 -13.85
C HIS A 38 -19.69 15.34 -14.50
N SER A 39 -20.17 16.54 -14.86
CA SER A 39 -21.44 16.70 -15.60
C SER A 39 -21.31 16.35 -17.09
N LYS A 40 -20.09 16.24 -17.61
CA LYS A 40 -19.76 16.04 -19.03
C LYS A 40 -19.07 14.71 -19.31
N SER A 41 -18.53 14.06 -18.27
CA SER A 41 -17.86 12.75 -18.33
C SER A 41 -18.32 11.92 -17.14
N LEU A 42 -19.02 10.82 -17.42
CA LEU A 42 -19.52 9.86 -16.43
C LEU A 42 -18.42 8.94 -15.86
N GLY A 43 -17.17 9.09 -16.32
CA GLY A 43 -16.13 8.06 -16.16
C GLY A 43 -15.02 8.32 -15.14
N ILE A 44 -14.98 9.48 -14.48
CA ILE A 44 -13.90 9.80 -13.53
C ILE A 44 -14.44 9.75 -12.10
N ASP A 45 -14.14 8.65 -11.40
CA ASP A 45 -14.33 8.54 -9.96
C ASP A 45 -13.29 9.42 -9.22
N ILE A 46 -13.72 10.60 -8.78
CA ILE A 46 -12.87 11.59 -8.10
C ILE A 46 -12.59 11.26 -6.63
N ASP A 47 -13.18 10.18 -6.11
CA ASP A 47 -12.94 9.68 -4.75
C ASP A 47 -12.00 8.46 -4.75
N ASN A 48 -11.75 7.88 -5.92
CA ASN A 48 -10.74 6.84 -6.12
C ASN A 48 -9.33 7.44 -6.31
N LEU A 49 -8.38 7.02 -5.46
CA LEU A 49 -7.02 7.58 -5.46
C LEU A 49 -6.26 7.38 -6.77
N GLU A 50 -6.44 6.21 -7.38
CA GLU A 50 -5.72 5.78 -8.58
C GLU A 50 -6.23 6.55 -9.81
N THR A 51 -7.54 6.76 -9.85
CA THR A 51 -8.23 7.53 -10.89
C THR A 51 -7.81 8.99 -10.83
N VAL A 52 -7.81 9.60 -9.63
CA VAL A 52 -7.36 10.98 -9.43
C VAL A 52 -5.88 11.14 -9.77
N PHE A 53 -5.01 10.22 -9.32
CA PHE A 53 -3.58 10.28 -9.65
C PHE A 53 -3.33 10.14 -11.15
N SER A 54 -4.05 9.24 -11.83
CA SER A 54 -3.96 9.08 -13.29
C SER A 54 -4.34 10.37 -14.02
N ALA A 55 -5.41 11.04 -13.57
CA ALA A 55 -5.84 12.30 -14.14
C ALA A 55 -4.80 13.41 -13.92
N PHE A 56 -4.16 13.45 -12.75
CA PHE A 56 -3.08 14.41 -12.45
C PHE A 56 -1.82 14.17 -13.27
N GLU A 57 -1.42 12.90 -13.45
CA GLU A 57 -0.30 12.54 -14.33
C GLU A 57 -0.57 12.94 -15.79
N LEU A 58 -1.79 12.67 -16.28
CA LEU A 58 -2.19 13.08 -17.62
C LEU A 58 -2.24 14.60 -17.77
N ALA A 59 -2.79 15.31 -16.78
CA ALA A 59 -2.83 16.77 -16.75
C ALA A 59 -1.43 17.38 -16.78
N ARG A 60 -0.48 16.80 -16.04
CA ARG A 60 0.95 17.19 -16.08
C ARG A 60 1.54 16.95 -17.46
N LEU A 61 1.30 15.77 -18.05
CA LEU A 61 1.83 15.38 -19.35
C LEU A 61 1.30 16.29 -20.49
N VAL A 62 0.00 16.54 -20.50
CA VAL A 62 -0.66 17.41 -21.50
C VAL A 62 -0.38 18.89 -21.22
N GLY A 63 -0.05 19.24 -19.96
CA GLY A 63 0.20 20.61 -19.53
C GLY A 63 -1.08 21.44 -19.39
N SER A 64 -2.21 20.79 -19.07
CA SER A 64 -3.51 21.45 -18.89
C SER A 64 -4.40 20.75 -17.87
N LEU A 65 -5.02 21.54 -16.99
CA LEU A 65 -6.15 21.16 -16.13
C LEU A 65 -6.92 22.43 -15.80
N GLY A 66 -7.95 22.74 -16.58
CA GLY A 66 -8.66 24.02 -16.47
C GLY A 66 -7.69 25.21 -16.58
N ASP A 67 -7.80 26.16 -15.65
CA ASP A 67 -6.96 27.37 -15.58
C ASP A 67 -5.72 27.23 -14.68
N MET A 68 -5.36 26.01 -14.27
CA MET A 68 -4.20 25.76 -13.40
C MET A 68 -2.88 26.16 -14.08
N LYS A 69 -1.98 26.81 -13.33
CA LYS A 69 -0.67 27.23 -13.84
C LYS A 69 0.20 26.02 -14.18
N LYS A 70 1.04 26.17 -15.20
CA LYS A 70 2.01 25.13 -15.61
C LYS A 70 2.99 24.73 -14.51
N GLU A 71 3.33 25.65 -13.62
CA GLU A 71 4.21 25.38 -12.47
C GLU A 71 3.53 24.45 -11.46
N ASP A 72 2.26 24.71 -11.14
CA ASP A 72 1.46 23.89 -10.22
C ASP A 72 1.21 22.49 -10.80
N LEU A 73 0.93 22.40 -12.11
CA LEU A 73 0.77 21.12 -12.82
C LEU A 73 2.00 20.22 -12.71
N LYS A 74 3.21 20.79 -12.68
CA LYS A 74 4.46 20.02 -12.52
C LYS A 74 4.60 19.44 -11.13
N LEU A 75 4.09 20.13 -10.11
CA LEU A 75 4.19 19.73 -8.69
C LEU A 75 3.05 18.80 -8.25
N LEU A 76 1.98 18.69 -9.05
CA LEU A 76 0.73 18.06 -8.65
C LEU A 76 0.87 16.56 -8.29
N PRO A 77 1.61 15.71 -9.03
CA PRO A 77 1.80 14.30 -8.64
C PRO A 77 2.55 14.17 -7.31
N ASP A 78 3.61 14.95 -7.10
CA ASP A 78 4.40 14.95 -5.88
C ASP A 78 3.57 15.43 -4.67
N ALA A 79 2.79 16.49 -4.87
CA ALA A 79 1.85 16.97 -3.86
C ALA A 79 0.82 15.89 -3.50
N TYR A 80 0.33 15.11 -4.48
CA TYR A 80 -0.60 14.03 -4.22
C TYR A 80 0.01 12.90 -3.41
N ARG A 81 1.27 12.51 -3.70
CA ARG A 81 2.01 11.52 -2.90
C ARG A 81 2.15 11.97 -1.45
N ILE A 82 2.48 13.25 -1.22
CA ILE A 82 2.56 13.83 0.13
C ILE A 82 1.20 13.79 0.82
N VAL A 83 0.11 14.14 0.14
CA VAL A 83 -1.25 14.05 0.69
C VAL A 83 -1.58 12.62 1.09
N ILE A 84 -1.26 11.63 0.25
CA ILE A 84 -1.51 10.22 0.59
C ILE A 84 -0.69 9.81 1.81
N ALA A 85 0.64 10.04 1.77
CA ALA A 85 1.55 9.68 2.85
C ALA A 85 1.09 10.28 4.18
N ARG A 86 0.88 11.60 4.20
CA ARG A 86 0.54 12.30 5.43
C ARG A 86 -0.85 11.94 5.94
N THR A 87 -1.82 11.73 5.05
CA THR A 87 -3.15 11.26 5.47
C THR A 87 -3.05 9.90 6.15
N LEU A 88 -2.24 8.98 5.64
CA LEU A 88 -2.00 7.67 6.29
C LEU A 88 -1.31 7.83 7.64
N GLU A 89 -0.26 8.63 7.74
CA GLU A 89 0.46 8.90 9.01
C GLU A 89 -0.45 9.52 10.07
N GLU A 90 -1.39 10.36 9.66
CA GLU A 90 -2.34 11.02 10.55
C GLU A 90 -3.53 10.12 10.94
N THR A 91 -3.86 9.11 10.15
CA THR A 91 -5.05 8.27 10.36
C THR A 91 -4.75 6.92 10.96
N ILE A 92 -3.52 6.43 10.81
CA ILE A 92 -3.11 5.14 11.34
C ILE A 92 -2.54 5.35 12.74
N GLY A 93 -3.37 4.98 13.72
CA GLY A 93 -2.97 4.88 15.11
C GLY A 93 -2.23 3.57 15.37
N PHE A 94 -1.09 3.68 16.02
CA PHE A 94 -0.39 2.56 16.64
C PHE A 94 -0.59 2.62 18.15
N GLU A 95 -0.66 1.46 18.78
CA GLU A 95 -0.82 1.38 20.23
C GLU A 95 0.52 1.66 20.92
N ASN A 96 0.51 2.50 21.96
CA ASN A 96 1.66 2.71 22.81
C ASN A 96 1.73 1.62 23.88
N SER A 97 2.87 0.96 24.03
CA SER A 97 3.10 0.00 25.11
C SER A 97 4.43 0.25 25.81
N ASP A 98 4.62 -0.31 27.00
CA ASP A 98 5.90 -0.24 27.73
C ASP A 98 7.09 -0.80 26.93
N ARG A 99 6.83 -1.64 25.93
CA ARG A 99 7.81 -2.23 24.99
C ARG A 99 7.85 -1.52 23.63
N GLY A 100 7.22 -0.36 23.55
CA GLY A 100 7.17 0.51 22.40
C GLY A 100 5.90 0.41 21.56
N MET A 101 6.00 0.89 20.33
CA MET A 101 4.89 0.95 19.38
C MET A 101 4.41 -0.45 18.97
N LEU A 102 3.10 -0.67 19.01
CA LEU A 102 2.43 -1.89 18.58
C LEU A 102 1.59 -1.61 17.33
N ALA A 103 1.70 -2.49 16.34
CA ALA A 103 0.83 -2.46 15.17
C ALA A 103 -0.65 -2.65 15.57
N PRO A 104 -1.60 -2.19 14.74
CA PRO A 104 -3.01 -2.47 14.94
C PRO A 104 -3.28 -3.97 15.20
N GLU A 105 -4.16 -4.28 16.14
CA GLU A 105 -4.42 -5.65 16.62
C GLU A 105 -4.61 -6.70 15.50
N PRO A 106 -5.39 -6.45 14.42
CA PRO A 106 -5.59 -7.45 13.38
C PRO A 106 -4.28 -7.88 12.69
N TYR A 107 -3.35 -6.94 12.49
CA TYR A 107 -2.03 -7.25 11.93
C TYR A 107 -1.17 -8.06 12.90
N ARG A 108 -1.24 -7.76 14.21
CA ARG A 108 -0.52 -8.53 15.23
C ARG A 108 -1.01 -9.97 15.27
N SER A 109 -2.31 -10.17 15.39
CA SER A 109 -2.90 -11.51 15.48
C SER A 109 -2.71 -12.34 14.21
N PHE A 110 -2.63 -11.69 13.04
CA PHE A 110 -2.23 -12.33 11.78
C PHE A 110 -0.77 -12.79 11.81
N VAL A 111 0.16 -11.91 12.21
CA VAL A 111 1.58 -12.22 12.29
C VAL A 111 1.88 -13.28 13.35
N ASP A 112 1.11 -13.35 14.43
CA ASP A 112 1.23 -14.43 15.42
C ASP A 112 1.05 -15.81 14.77
N GLY A 113 0.11 -15.95 13.83
CA GLY A 113 -0.06 -17.20 13.06
C GLY A 113 1.17 -17.53 12.19
N ILE A 114 1.82 -16.52 11.61
CA ILE A 114 3.07 -16.70 10.86
C ILE A 114 4.22 -17.09 11.81
N ALA A 115 4.25 -16.53 13.02
CA ALA A 115 5.23 -16.88 14.03
C ALA A 115 5.07 -18.32 14.54
N GLU A 116 3.82 -18.81 14.67
CA GLU A 116 3.50 -20.21 14.97
C GLU A 116 4.06 -21.14 13.88
N LEU A 117 3.84 -20.83 12.59
CA LEU A 117 4.44 -21.58 11.47
C LEU A 117 5.98 -21.65 11.56
N ARG A 118 6.63 -20.51 11.87
CA ARG A 118 8.09 -20.47 12.08
C ARG A 118 8.53 -21.38 13.22
N ALA A 119 7.80 -21.38 14.34
CA ALA A 119 8.11 -22.21 15.50
C ALA A 119 7.95 -23.71 15.19
N GLU A 120 6.95 -24.08 14.39
CA GLU A 120 6.71 -25.43 13.90
C GLU A 120 7.64 -25.84 12.74
N LYS A 121 8.55 -24.95 12.30
CA LYS A 121 9.44 -25.15 11.14
C LYS A 121 8.68 -25.44 9.84
N LYS A 122 7.44 -24.95 9.72
CA LYS A 122 6.65 -25.00 8.50
C LYS A 122 7.08 -23.91 7.51
N PRO A 123 6.84 -24.10 6.20
CA PRO A 123 7.06 -23.05 5.21
C PRO A 123 6.27 -21.78 5.55
N LEU A 124 6.90 -20.62 5.42
CA LEU A 124 6.25 -19.33 5.64
C LEU A 124 5.47 -18.89 4.39
N PRO A 125 4.33 -18.20 4.55
CA PRO A 125 3.57 -17.69 3.41
C PRO A 125 4.30 -16.55 2.71
N ASN A 126 4.08 -16.43 1.40
CA ASN A 126 4.42 -15.23 0.64
C ASN A 126 3.27 -14.22 0.75
N LEU A 127 3.57 -12.99 1.14
CA LEU A 127 2.58 -11.94 1.34
C LEU A 127 2.61 -10.96 0.15
N ILE A 128 1.44 -10.64 -0.41
CA ILE A 128 1.25 -9.60 -1.42
C ILE A 128 0.28 -8.58 -0.84
N SER A 129 0.65 -7.30 -0.84
CA SER A 129 -0.14 -6.21 -0.28
C SER A 129 -0.35 -5.09 -1.27
N PHE A 130 -1.57 -4.56 -1.24
CA PHE A 130 -2.01 -3.35 -1.96
C PHE A 130 -1.98 -2.12 -1.05
N ASN A 131 -1.74 -2.31 0.25
CA ASN A 131 -1.72 -1.23 1.23
C ASN A 131 -0.38 -0.50 1.21
N TYR A 132 -0.44 0.83 1.29
CA TYR A 132 0.73 1.70 1.43
C TYR A 132 1.25 1.81 2.88
N ASP A 133 0.41 1.43 3.85
CA ASP A 133 0.68 1.59 5.28
C ASP A 133 1.76 0.65 5.83
N LEU A 134 2.15 0.85 7.09
CA LEU A 134 3.21 0.09 7.76
C LEU A 134 2.70 -0.83 8.87
N GLY A 135 1.39 -1.04 8.98
CA GLY A 135 0.82 -1.85 10.06
C GLY A 135 1.35 -3.28 10.03
N LEU A 136 1.34 -3.90 8.86
CA LEU A 136 1.87 -5.25 8.65
C LEU A 136 3.39 -5.31 8.84
N ASP A 137 4.11 -4.32 8.31
CA ASP A 137 5.57 -4.21 8.39
C ASP A 137 6.04 -4.15 9.85
N TRP A 138 5.38 -3.31 10.65
CA TRP A 138 5.65 -3.19 12.08
C TRP A 138 5.34 -4.47 12.84
N ALA A 139 4.21 -5.13 12.53
CA ALA A 139 3.84 -6.40 13.15
C ALA A 139 4.92 -7.48 12.89
N LEU A 140 5.35 -7.63 11.64
CA LEU A 140 6.40 -8.59 11.25
C LEU A 140 7.73 -8.30 11.96
N ILE A 141 8.15 -7.04 11.98
CA ILE A 141 9.41 -6.62 12.63
C ILE A 141 9.37 -6.87 14.14
N LYS A 142 8.26 -6.55 14.80
CA LYS A 142 8.10 -6.80 16.25
C LYS A 142 8.06 -8.28 16.59
N ALA A 143 7.53 -9.12 15.69
CA ALA A 143 7.62 -10.58 15.81
C ALA A 143 9.02 -11.14 15.44
N GLY A 144 10.00 -10.28 15.17
CA GLY A 144 11.39 -10.65 14.94
C GLY A 144 11.69 -11.12 13.51
N PHE A 145 10.80 -10.90 12.55
CA PHE A 145 11.07 -11.21 11.14
C PHE A 145 11.91 -10.11 10.49
N ASN A 146 12.72 -10.52 9.51
CA ASN A 146 13.23 -9.62 8.47
C ASN A 146 12.20 -9.59 7.33
N ILE A 147 12.12 -8.47 6.62
CA ILE A 147 11.19 -8.33 5.49
C ILE A 147 11.98 -8.31 4.19
N ASN A 148 11.58 -9.13 3.23
CA ASN A 148 12.03 -9.07 1.86
C ASN A 148 10.92 -8.48 0.98
N TYR A 149 11.09 -7.24 0.51
CA TYR A 149 10.11 -6.60 -0.37
C TYR A 149 10.25 -7.00 -1.86
N GLY A 150 11.20 -7.89 -2.19
CA GLY A 150 11.41 -8.32 -3.57
C GLY A 150 12.23 -7.36 -4.42
N PHE A 151 13.04 -6.51 -3.79
CA PHE A 151 14.07 -5.74 -4.48
C PHE A 151 15.21 -6.67 -4.94
N SER A 152 15.84 -6.38 -6.07
CA SER A 152 16.93 -7.16 -6.65
C SER A 152 18.16 -7.37 -5.74
N GLN A 153 18.30 -6.62 -4.64
CA GLN A 153 19.42 -6.72 -3.71
C GLN A 153 19.12 -7.64 -2.51
N GLY A 154 19.77 -8.81 -2.50
CA GLY A 154 20.09 -9.63 -1.33
C GLY A 154 18.92 -10.06 -0.43
N ARG A 155 18.53 -11.34 -0.49
CA ARG A 155 17.60 -11.94 0.48
C ARG A 155 18.23 -11.93 1.88
N PRO A 156 17.67 -11.23 2.88
CA PRO A 156 18.11 -11.43 4.26
C PRO A 156 17.80 -12.87 4.68
N THR A 157 18.70 -13.51 5.44
CA THR A 157 18.41 -14.79 6.09
C THR A 157 17.20 -14.66 7.03
N ALA A 158 16.32 -15.67 7.04
CA ALA A 158 15.07 -15.70 7.80
C ALA A 158 14.12 -14.50 7.53
N SER A 159 13.92 -14.17 6.24
CA SER A 159 12.98 -13.13 5.81
C SER A 159 11.60 -13.68 5.43
N VAL A 160 10.55 -12.91 5.74
CA VAL A 160 9.20 -13.09 5.16
C VAL A 160 9.14 -12.24 3.89
N ASN A 161 8.63 -12.83 2.81
CA ASN A 161 8.37 -12.10 1.58
C ASN A 161 7.11 -11.24 1.75
N LEU A 162 7.24 -9.92 1.57
CA LEU A 162 6.14 -8.97 1.60
C LEU A 162 6.22 -8.06 0.37
N PHE A 163 5.52 -8.41 -0.70
CA PHE A 163 5.52 -7.64 -1.93
C PHE A 163 4.44 -6.57 -1.89
N LYS A 164 4.85 -5.29 -1.84
CA LYS A 164 3.93 -4.14 -1.88
C LYS A 164 3.83 -3.58 -3.30
N LEU A 165 2.74 -3.89 -3.99
CA LEU A 165 2.61 -3.65 -5.43
C LEU A 165 2.49 -2.17 -5.83
N HIS A 166 2.15 -1.30 -4.88
CA HIS A 166 1.93 0.13 -5.11
C HIS A 166 2.96 1.01 -4.38
N GLY A 167 4.01 0.40 -3.85
CA GLY A 167 4.97 1.08 -3.00
C GLY A 167 4.54 1.13 -1.53
N SER A 168 5.23 1.94 -0.76
CA SER A 168 5.07 2.03 0.70
C SER A 168 5.50 3.39 1.19
N ILE A 169 4.89 3.90 2.26
CA ILE A 169 5.24 5.22 2.82
C ILE A 169 6.68 5.31 3.35
N ASN A 170 7.36 4.17 3.58
CA ASN A 170 8.75 4.11 4.00
C ASN A 170 9.74 3.81 2.86
N TRP A 171 9.29 3.79 1.60
CA TRP A 171 10.17 3.61 0.45
C TRP A 171 10.55 4.97 -0.12
N VAL A 172 11.77 5.10 -0.62
CA VAL A 172 12.28 6.31 -1.30
C VAL A 172 12.99 5.88 -2.56
N TYR A 173 12.79 6.61 -3.64
CA TYR A 173 13.57 6.42 -4.85
C TYR A 173 14.76 7.37 -4.86
N SER A 174 15.98 6.84 -4.94
CA SER A 174 17.18 7.66 -5.09
C SER A 174 17.46 7.89 -6.57
N GLU A 175 17.35 9.14 -7.03
CA GLU A 175 17.72 9.51 -8.40
C GLU A 175 19.21 9.31 -8.68
N LYS A 176 20.04 9.35 -7.64
CA LYS A 176 21.49 9.19 -7.75
C LYS A 176 21.90 7.74 -7.97
N THR A 177 21.40 6.83 -7.15
CA THR A 177 21.74 5.39 -7.28
C THR A 177 20.84 4.67 -8.26
N LYS A 178 19.70 5.27 -8.63
CA LYS A 178 18.63 4.60 -9.39
C LYS A 178 18.24 3.31 -8.65
N GLU A 179 17.89 3.43 -7.37
CA GLU A 179 17.45 2.29 -6.55
C GLU A 179 16.30 2.72 -5.63
N ILE A 180 15.42 1.77 -5.29
CA ILE A 180 14.51 1.94 -4.16
C ILE A 180 15.28 1.64 -2.88
N LEU A 181 15.22 2.59 -1.97
CA LEU A 181 15.70 2.45 -0.62
C LEU A 181 14.49 2.28 0.30
N GLN A 182 14.61 1.34 1.23
CA GLN A 182 13.66 1.23 2.32
C GLN A 182 14.25 1.94 3.55
N TRP A 183 13.43 2.71 4.25
CA TRP A 183 13.78 3.09 5.60
C TRP A 183 13.54 1.90 6.53
N ASN A 184 14.63 1.43 7.16
CA ASN A 184 14.58 0.42 8.19
C ASN A 184 13.77 0.94 9.40
N LEU A 185 12.58 0.37 9.60
CA LEU A 185 11.70 0.73 10.70
C LEU A 185 12.35 0.48 12.08
N ARG A 186 13.28 -0.49 12.20
CA ARG A 186 14.01 -0.72 13.47
C ARG A 186 14.87 0.47 13.85
N ASP A 187 15.56 1.06 12.88
CA ASP A 187 16.39 2.26 13.08
C ASP A 187 15.51 3.50 13.25
N ALA A 188 14.37 3.53 12.59
CA ALA A 188 13.41 4.61 12.68
C ALA A 188 12.75 4.70 14.08
N TYR A 189 12.61 3.58 14.80
CA TYR A 189 12.08 3.54 16.18
C TYR A 189 13.02 4.19 17.20
N SER A 190 14.34 4.08 17.02
CA SER A 190 15.30 4.67 17.94
C SER A 190 15.28 6.20 17.87
N ASN A 191 14.84 6.77 16.74
CA ASN A 191 14.62 8.19 16.58
C ASN A 191 13.19 8.60 16.99
N GLN A 192 13.02 8.96 18.27
CA GLN A 192 11.74 9.37 18.86
C GLN A 192 11.08 10.58 18.17
N GLN A 193 11.81 11.35 17.35
CA GLN A 193 11.26 12.50 16.62
C GLN A 193 10.22 12.11 15.55
N ASN A 194 10.18 10.83 15.15
CA ASN A 194 9.18 10.30 14.22
C ASN A 194 7.86 9.90 14.92
N ILE A 195 7.84 9.89 16.26
CA ILE A 195 6.69 9.45 17.04
C ILE A 195 5.92 10.68 17.52
N VAL A 196 4.68 10.79 17.08
CA VAL A 196 3.75 11.80 17.57
C VAL A 196 2.78 11.13 18.53
N HIS A 197 2.86 11.52 19.80
CA HIS A 197 1.90 11.09 20.81
C HIS A 197 0.58 11.82 20.58
N GLU A 198 -0.45 11.10 20.14
CA GLU A 198 -1.80 11.64 20.04
C GLU A 198 -2.49 11.57 21.40
N THR A 199 -2.42 10.41 22.04
CA THR A 199 -2.87 10.20 23.42
C THR A 199 -1.81 9.38 24.17
N ARG A 200 -2.07 9.05 25.43
CA ARG A 200 -1.21 8.13 26.20
C ARG A 200 -1.04 6.79 25.49
N ASP A 201 -2.10 6.30 24.85
CA ASP A 201 -2.19 4.94 24.31
C ASP A 201 -2.20 4.90 22.77
N CYS A 202 -2.32 6.04 22.10
CA CYS A 202 -2.27 6.15 20.63
C CYS A 202 -1.08 7.01 20.21
N ILE A 203 -0.21 6.42 19.38
CA ILE A 203 0.88 7.11 18.72
C ILE A 203 0.73 7.04 17.21
N ARG A 204 1.16 8.11 16.57
CA ARG A 204 1.24 8.23 15.11
C ARG A 204 2.69 8.24 14.71
N TYR A 205 2.96 7.60 13.59
CA TYR A 205 4.33 7.46 13.10
C TYR A 205 4.51 8.31 11.84
N ARG A 206 5.16 9.46 11.99
CA ARG A 206 5.43 10.41 10.91
C ARG A 206 6.83 10.18 10.36
N ILE A 207 6.91 9.55 9.20
CA ILE A 207 8.16 9.21 8.52
C ILE A 207 8.44 10.24 7.43
N SER A 208 7.43 10.60 6.66
CA SER A 208 7.51 11.44 5.47
C SER A 208 8.26 12.76 5.70
N PRO A 209 8.09 13.49 6.84
CA PRO A 209 8.82 14.74 7.04
C PRO A 209 10.32 14.54 7.24
N ASN A 210 10.76 13.36 7.69
CA ASN A 210 12.12 13.08 8.12
C ASN A 210 12.89 12.20 7.14
N LEU A 211 12.31 11.85 5.99
CA LEU A 211 12.99 11.05 4.95
C LEU A 211 14.32 11.69 4.50
N HIS A 212 14.36 13.01 4.41
CA HIS A 212 15.57 13.77 4.04
C HIS A 212 16.70 13.67 5.08
N LEU A 213 16.39 13.43 6.35
CA LEU A 213 17.39 13.32 7.42
C LEU A 213 18.30 12.08 7.28
N PHE A 214 17.88 11.09 6.48
CA PHE A 214 18.62 9.84 6.27
C PHE A 214 19.59 9.90 5.09
N ARG A 215 19.40 10.89 4.22
CA ARG A 215 20.33 11.22 3.16
C ARG A 215 20.67 12.71 3.33
N PRO A 216 21.44 13.09 4.37
CA PRO A 216 21.83 14.49 4.56
C PRO A 216 22.62 15.04 3.36
N ASN A 217 23.12 14.14 2.50
CA ASN A 217 23.86 14.45 1.27
C ASN A 217 23.01 14.33 -0.02
N GLU A 218 21.72 13.98 0.06
CA GLU A 218 20.80 14.01 -1.08
C GLU A 218 19.83 15.18 -0.95
N ASN A 219 19.30 15.64 -2.08
CA ASN A 219 18.41 16.79 -2.08
C ASN A 219 17.09 16.42 -1.38
N PRO A 220 16.53 17.24 -0.48
CA PRO A 220 15.23 16.96 0.13
C PRO A 220 14.09 16.71 -0.88
N LYS A 221 14.20 17.28 -2.10
CA LYS A 221 13.28 17.00 -3.21
C LYS A 221 13.39 15.57 -3.77
N GLU A 222 14.53 14.92 -3.60
CA GLU A 222 14.82 13.54 -4.03
C GLU A 222 14.44 12.51 -2.95
N THR A 223 13.93 12.94 -1.78
CA THR A 223 13.62 12.06 -0.63
C THR A 223 12.12 12.02 -0.30
N GLN A 224 11.28 11.89 -1.32
CA GLN A 224 9.83 11.73 -1.14
C GLN A 224 9.42 10.26 -0.97
N PRO A 225 8.29 9.98 -0.27
CA PRO A 225 7.74 8.64 -0.20
C PRO A 225 7.42 8.11 -1.60
N LEU A 226 7.91 6.90 -1.92
CA LEU A 226 7.58 6.19 -3.15
C LEU A 226 6.21 5.52 -2.98
N ILE A 227 5.19 6.33 -3.17
CA ILE A 227 3.80 5.93 -3.29
C ILE A 227 3.44 6.05 -4.75
N ILE A 228 3.17 4.91 -5.38
CA ILE A 228 2.77 4.88 -6.79
C ILE A 228 1.36 4.31 -6.80
N PRO A 229 0.33 5.15 -6.86
CA PRO A 229 -0.99 4.69 -7.24
C PRO A 229 -0.87 3.95 -8.58
N PRO A 230 -1.53 2.79 -8.76
CA PRO A 230 -1.44 2.01 -10.00
C PRO A 230 -1.98 2.84 -11.15
N THR A 231 -1.06 3.40 -11.94
CA THR A 231 -1.39 4.30 -13.03
C THR A 231 -0.59 3.94 -14.27
N PHE A 232 -1.08 4.42 -15.41
CA PHE A 232 -0.62 4.02 -16.74
C PHE A 232 0.80 4.52 -17.10
N ASN A 233 1.39 5.46 -16.35
CA ASN A 233 2.49 6.26 -16.88
C ASN A 233 3.88 5.65 -16.61
N LYS A 234 4.69 5.56 -17.67
CA LYS A 234 6.01 4.91 -17.72
C LYS A 234 7.12 5.81 -17.17
N GLY A 235 7.22 5.94 -15.84
CA GLY A 235 8.36 6.56 -15.16
C GLY A 235 9.49 5.57 -14.83
N ALA A 236 10.69 6.06 -14.47
CA ALA A 236 11.78 5.23 -13.95
C ALA A 236 11.38 4.42 -12.69
N GLU A 237 10.44 4.95 -11.93
CA GLU A 237 9.77 4.30 -10.80
C GLU A 237 9.09 2.96 -11.19
N ASN A 238 8.62 2.81 -12.44
CA ASN A 238 8.02 1.55 -12.92
C ASN A 238 9.02 0.42 -13.07
N GLN A 239 10.31 0.70 -13.26
CA GLN A 239 11.30 -0.36 -13.42
C GLN A 239 11.45 -1.17 -12.13
N TYR A 240 11.34 -0.55 -10.97
CA TYR A 240 11.48 -1.24 -9.68
C TYR A 240 10.19 -1.89 -9.22
N LEU A 241 9.04 -1.23 -9.44
CA LEU A 241 7.77 -1.93 -9.32
C LEU A 241 7.77 -3.17 -10.21
N SER A 242 8.37 -3.14 -11.41
CA SER A 242 8.46 -4.34 -12.24
C SER A 242 9.18 -5.51 -11.55
N GLU A 243 10.13 -5.26 -10.65
CA GLU A 243 10.81 -6.32 -9.88
C GLU A 243 9.91 -6.90 -8.79
N VAL A 244 9.21 -6.03 -8.04
CA VAL A 244 8.25 -6.45 -7.01
C VAL A 244 7.08 -7.21 -7.64
N TRP A 245 6.58 -6.72 -8.77
CA TRP A 245 5.53 -7.37 -9.56
C TRP A 245 6.00 -8.69 -10.15
N ARG A 246 7.22 -8.76 -10.70
CA ARG A 246 7.82 -10.02 -11.17
C ARG A 246 7.94 -11.03 -10.04
N SER A 247 8.46 -10.62 -8.89
CA SER A 247 8.56 -11.48 -7.71
C SER A 247 7.19 -11.98 -7.25
N SER A 248 6.17 -11.13 -7.31
CA SER A 248 4.78 -11.49 -7.00
C SER A 248 4.20 -12.51 -7.99
N VAL A 249 4.46 -12.36 -9.28
CA VAL A 249 4.08 -13.35 -10.31
C VAL A 249 4.76 -14.69 -10.05
N GLU A 250 6.06 -14.70 -9.76
CA GLU A 250 6.80 -15.95 -9.56
C GLU A 250 6.28 -16.72 -8.34
N VAL A 251 5.97 -16.05 -7.22
CA VAL A 251 5.39 -16.76 -6.07
C VAL A 251 3.96 -17.23 -6.33
N LEU A 252 3.18 -16.53 -7.16
CA LEU A 252 1.84 -16.97 -7.54
C LEU A 252 1.87 -18.22 -8.44
N LYS A 253 2.89 -18.36 -9.31
CA LYS A 253 3.08 -19.55 -10.16
C LYS A 253 3.33 -20.84 -9.38
N GLU A 254 3.86 -20.70 -8.17
CA GLU A 254 4.15 -21.82 -7.27
C GLU A 254 3.02 -22.06 -6.26
N ALA A 255 2.08 -21.12 -6.11
CA ALA A 255 1.06 -21.15 -5.07
C ALA A 255 0.02 -22.26 -5.30
N GLU A 256 -0.14 -23.13 -4.30
CA GLU A 256 -1.25 -24.09 -4.25
C GLU A 256 -2.46 -23.54 -3.49
N ASN A 257 -2.24 -22.65 -2.52
CA ASN A 257 -3.28 -22.04 -1.71
C ASN A 257 -3.17 -20.52 -1.82
N ILE A 258 -4.28 -19.87 -2.18
CA ILE A 258 -4.36 -18.41 -2.29
C ILE A 258 -5.42 -17.93 -1.29
N ILE A 259 -5.03 -17.00 -0.43
CA ILE A 259 -5.92 -16.38 0.56
C ILE A 259 -5.94 -14.88 0.30
N VAL A 260 -7.11 -14.34 -0.03
CA VAL A 260 -7.32 -12.90 -0.26
C VAL A 260 -8.04 -12.32 0.95
N ILE A 261 -7.50 -11.23 1.52
CA ILE A 261 -7.99 -10.64 2.76
C ILE A 261 -8.31 -9.16 2.54
N GLY A 262 -9.58 -8.77 2.65
CA GLY A 262 -10.02 -7.37 2.64
C GLY A 262 -9.76 -6.61 1.33
N TYR A 263 -9.56 -7.32 0.22
CA TYR A 263 -9.37 -6.73 -1.10
C TYR A 263 -10.63 -6.93 -1.94
N SER A 264 -11.24 -5.81 -2.34
CA SER A 264 -12.58 -5.83 -2.97
C SER A 264 -12.60 -6.16 -4.46
N LEU A 265 -11.43 -6.27 -5.10
CA LEU A 265 -11.29 -6.42 -6.56
C LEU A 265 -12.11 -5.37 -7.32
N PRO A 266 -11.81 -4.06 -7.19
CA PRO A 266 -12.58 -3.04 -7.89
C PRO A 266 -12.49 -3.22 -9.41
N GLU A 267 -13.52 -2.82 -10.16
CA GLU A 267 -13.58 -3.04 -11.62
C GLU A 267 -12.45 -2.34 -12.38
N THR A 268 -11.96 -1.24 -11.82
CA THR A 268 -10.86 -0.42 -12.33
C THR A 268 -9.49 -1.10 -12.20
N ASP A 269 -9.34 -2.09 -11.31
CA ASP A 269 -8.07 -2.77 -11.08
C ASP A 269 -7.86 -3.91 -12.10
N GLN A 270 -7.50 -3.50 -13.31
CA GLN A 270 -7.12 -4.42 -14.39
C GLN A 270 -5.74 -5.04 -14.14
N PHE A 271 -4.87 -4.35 -13.39
CA PHE A 271 -3.52 -4.83 -13.14
C PHE A 271 -3.52 -6.09 -12.27
N PHE A 272 -4.39 -6.18 -11.26
CA PHE A 272 -4.55 -7.43 -10.50
C PHE A 272 -5.04 -8.59 -11.38
N LYS A 273 -5.98 -8.34 -12.31
CA LYS A 273 -6.47 -9.39 -13.23
C LYS A 273 -5.34 -9.95 -14.08
N TYR A 274 -4.45 -9.08 -14.58
CA TYR A 274 -3.26 -9.51 -15.31
C TYR A 274 -2.24 -10.20 -14.40
N LEU A 275 -2.00 -9.69 -13.19
CA LEU A 275 -1.13 -10.33 -12.19
C LEU A 275 -1.59 -11.76 -11.91
N TYR A 276 -2.87 -11.94 -11.60
CA TYR A 276 -3.47 -13.23 -11.33
C TYR A 276 -3.36 -14.14 -12.56
N SER A 277 -3.73 -13.65 -13.75
CA SER A 277 -3.64 -14.44 -14.99
C SER A 277 -2.22 -14.93 -15.24
N LEU A 278 -1.22 -14.05 -15.18
CA LEU A 278 0.19 -14.41 -15.35
C LEU A 278 0.70 -15.33 -14.23
N GLY A 279 0.25 -15.10 -13.00
CA GLY A 279 0.55 -15.92 -11.83
C GLY A 279 -0.04 -17.32 -11.92
N THR A 280 -1.16 -17.52 -12.61
CA THR A 280 -1.74 -18.86 -12.82
C THR A 280 -1.05 -19.68 -13.91
N ILE A 281 -0.16 -19.07 -14.72
CA ILE A 281 0.66 -19.76 -15.72
C ILE A 281 1.88 -20.37 -15.01
N GLY A 282 1.60 -21.36 -14.16
CA GLY A 282 2.58 -22.04 -13.31
C GLY A 282 2.47 -23.56 -13.42
N LYS A 283 3.42 -24.25 -12.77
CA LYS A 283 3.40 -25.72 -12.69
C LYS A 283 2.50 -26.24 -11.56
N SER A 284 2.25 -25.40 -10.55
CA SER A 284 1.39 -25.73 -9.42
C SER A 284 -0.09 -25.61 -9.81
N ILE A 285 -0.90 -26.55 -9.33
CA ILE A 285 -2.35 -26.46 -9.43
C ILE A 285 -2.85 -25.78 -8.16
N ILE A 286 -3.57 -24.67 -8.30
CA ILE A 286 -4.31 -24.07 -7.18
C ILE A 286 -5.27 -25.12 -6.63
N ARG A 287 -5.12 -25.47 -5.36
CA ARG A 287 -5.94 -26.42 -4.60
C ARG A 287 -7.02 -25.71 -3.80
N LYS A 288 -6.75 -24.49 -3.36
CA LYS A 288 -7.68 -23.68 -2.55
C LYS A 288 -7.57 -22.20 -2.88
N PHE A 289 -8.71 -21.54 -3.04
CA PHE A 289 -8.80 -20.10 -3.24
C PHE A 289 -9.81 -19.51 -2.24
N THR A 290 -9.30 -18.93 -1.16
CA THR A 290 -10.12 -18.38 -0.06
C THR A 290 -10.21 -16.87 -0.19
N VAL A 291 -11.41 -16.30 -0.10
CA VAL A 291 -11.63 -14.84 -0.09
C VAL A 291 -12.32 -14.44 1.20
N ILE A 292 -11.73 -13.49 1.92
CA ILE A 292 -12.24 -12.93 3.16
C ILE A 292 -12.61 -11.46 2.90
N ASP A 293 -13.89 -11.19 2.71
CA ASP A 293 -14.41 -9.83 2.52
C ASP A 293 -15.88 -9.78 2.97
N PRO A 294 -16.36 -8.73 3.66
CA PRO A 294 -17.77 -8.67 4.06
C PRO A 294 -18.72 -8.40 2.88
N SER A 295 -18.23 -7.92 1.73
CA SER A 295 -19.08 -7.51 0.61
C SER A 295 -19.38 -8.65 -0.35
N LYS A 296 -20.67 -8.97 -0.50
CA LYS A 296 -21.16 -9.90 -1.53
C LYS A 296 -20.73 -9.48 -2.94
N GLY A 297 -20.68 -8.17 -3.22
CA GLY A 297 -20.23 -7.66 -4.52
C GLY A 297 -18.76 -7.99 -4.81
N SER A 298 -17.89 -7.95 -3.79
CA SER A 298 -16.50 -8.38 -3.94
C SER A 298 -16.43 -9.87 -4.29
N HIS A 299 -17.19 -10.71 -3.58
CA HIS A 299 -17.24 -12.15 -3.85
C HIS A 299 -17.68 -12.47 -5.29
N LEU A 300 -18.75 -11.83 -5.78
CA LEU A 300 -19.21 -11.99 -7.16
C LEU A 300 -18.12 -11.62 -8.19
N ARG A 301 -17.34 -10.58 -7.92
CA ARG A 301 -16.20 -10.19 -8.79
C ARG A 301 -15.09 -11.23 -8.78
N PHE A 302 -14.78 -11.84 -7.64
CA PHE A 302 -13.82 -12.95 -7.59
C PHE A 302 -14.35 -14.19 -8.31
N GLU A 303 -15.61 -14.57 -8.11
CA GLU A 303 -16.22 -15.70 -8.82
C GLU A 303 -16.15 -15.50 -10.34
N GLY A 304 -16.38 -14.27 -10.82
CA GLY A 304 -16.22 -13.90 -12.23
C GLY A 304 -14.77 -13.86 -12.73
N LEU A 305 -13.78 -13.68 -11.84
CA LEU A 305 -12.35 -13.74 -12.17
C LEU A 305 -11.85 -15.19 -12.31
N LEU A 306 -12.41 -16.12 -11.54
CA LEU A 306 -11.93 -17.49 -11.47
C LEU A 306 -12.36 -18.32 -12.69
N GLY A 307 -11.37 -18.92 -13.36
CA GLY A 307 -11.61 -19.88 -14.43
C GLY A 307 -12.14 -21.24 -13.92
N PRO A 308 -12.64 -22.10 -14.82
CA PRO A 308 -13.32 -23.36 -14.46
C PRO A 308 -12.48 -24.29 -13.56
N ALA A 309 -11.16 -24.29 -13.71
CA ALA A 309 -10.24 -25.14 -12.94
C ALA A 309 -10.10 -24.74 -11.45
N VAL A 310 -10.54 -23.53 -11.08
CA VAL A 310 -10.41 -22.97 -9.73
C VAL A 310 -11.77 -22.66 -9.10
N GLN A 311 -12.84 -22.51 -9.89
CA GLN A 311 -14.19 -22.24 -9.37
C GLN A 311 -14.64 -23.24 -8.30
N GLY A 312 -14.42 -24.55 -8.53
CA GLY A 312 -14.75 -25.60 -7.54
C GLY A 312 -13.89 -25.60 -6.28
N LYS A 313 -12.90 -24.70 -6.18
CA LYS A 313 -11.95 -24.55 -5.06
C LYS A 313 -12.11 -23.20 -4.36
N TYR A 314 -13.15 -22.46 -4.72
CA TYR A 314 -13.47 -21.17 -4.14
C TYR A 314 -14.09 -21.33 -2.75
N HIS A 315 -13.56 -20.61 -1.76
CA HIS A 315 -14.01 -20.64 -0.37
C HIS A 315 -14.31 -19.22 0.11
N PRO A 316 -15.58 -18.78 0.11
CA PRO A 316 -15.94 -17.44 0.56
C PRO A 316 -16.07 -17.36 2.09
N ILE A 317 -15.52 -16.31 2.68
CA ILE A 317 -15.66 -15.94 4.10
C ILE A 317 -16.17 -14.50 4.19
N TYR A 318 -17.44 -14.35 4.57
CA TYR A 318 -18.14 -13.06 4.65
C TYR A 318 -17.85 -12.31 5.96
N GLN A 319 -16.58 -11.97 6.21
CA GLN A 319 -16.14 -11.32 7.44
C GLN A 319 -15.11 -10.23 7.17
N LYS A 320 -15.00 -9.26 8.07
CA LYS A 320 -13.88 -8.31 8.06
C LYS A 320 -12.59 -9.02 8.48
N PHE A 321 -11.44 -8.47 8.05
CA PHE A 321 -10.12 -8.96 8.44
C PHE A 321 -9.98 -9.19 9.96
N SER A 322 -10.39 -8.20 10.77
CA SER A 322 -10.34 -8.29 12.23
C SER A 322 -11.20 -9.40 12.85
N GLN A 323 -12.22 -9.88 12.13
CA GLN A 323 -13.15 -10.91 12.60
C GLN A 323 -12.76 -12.30 12.12
N ALA A 324 -11.99 -12.39 11.03
CA ALA A 324 -11.63 -13.63 10.36
C ALA A 324 -10.27 -14.21 10.82
N ILE A 325 -9.62 -13.62 11.82
CA ILE A 325 -8.27 -14.00 12.27
C ILE A 325 -8.17 -15.50 12.58
N LYS A 326 -9.16 -16.08 13.27
CA LYS A 326 -9.15 -17.50 13.62
C LYS A 326 -9.18 -18.40 12.38
N GLN A 327 -9.99 -18.02 11.39
CA GLN A 327 -10.09 -18.72 10.11
C GLN A 327 -8.81 -18.57 9.32
N ILE A 328 -8.23 -17.36 9.26
CA ILE A 328 -6.95 -17.12 8.60
C ILE A 328 -5.85 -18.00 9.22
N LYS A 329 -5.77 -18.09 10.55
CA LYS A 329 -4.83 -19.01 11.21
C LYS A 329 -5.05 -20.47 10.80
N HIS A 330 -6.31 -20.91 10.73
CA HIS A 330 -6.63 -22.26 10.26
C HIS A 330 -6.28 -22.50 8.79
N GLU A 331 -6.40 -21.48 7.93
CA GLU A 331 -6.00 -21.54 6.52
C GLU A 331 -4.47 -21.53 6.33
N LEU A 332 -3.72 -21.01 7.32
CA LEU A 332 -2.26 -20.93 7.30
C LEU A 332 -1.57 -22.20 7.85
N LEU A 333 -2.15 -22.84 8.88
CA LEU A 333 -1.59 -23.99 9.61
C LEU A 333 -1.85 -25.34 8.93
#